data_AF-A0A8J9X4X8-F1
#
_entry.id   AF-A0A8J9X4X8-F1
#
_cell.length_a   1.000
_cell.length_b   1.000
_cell.length_c   1.000
_cell.angle_alpha   90.00
_cell.angle_beta   90.00
_cell.angle_gamma   90.00
#
_symmetry.space_group_name_H-M   'P 1'
#
loop_
_entity.id
_entity.type
_entity.pdbx_description
1 polymer ?
#
loop_
_entity_poly.entity_id
_entity_poly.type
_entity_poly.pdbx_seq_one_letter_code
_entity_poly.pdbx_strand_id
1 'polypeptide(L)'
;MRTELLTDTSIPILFFDEIILFEDDLHDNGQVEFSVKLRVMPSCAYVLARLWLRVDNVVVRIRETRLLVDFFGIKPKIFRDVTWRECYWGELGAHGLPTDVRSW
;
A
#
# COMPACT_ATOMS: atom_id res chain seq x y z
N MET A 1 1.92 2.07 15.88
CA MET A 1 0.64 2.49 15.27
C MET A 1 -0.48 1.68 15.95
N ARG A 2 -1.65 2.26 16.31
CA ARG A 2 -2.78 1.49 16.88
C ARG A 2 -3.45 0.64 15.80
N THR A 3 -2.77 -0.40 15.33
CA THR A 3 -3.22 -1.30 14.26
C THR A 3 -4.48 -2.09 14.65
N GLU A 4 -4.73 -2.24 15.94
CA GLU A 4 -5.93 -2.88 16.51
C GLU A 4 -7.23 -2.33 15.94
N LEU A 5 -7.28 -1.02 15.64
CA LEU A 5 -8.44 -0.34 15.06
C LEU A 5 -8.72 -0.77 13.60
N LEU A 6 -7.72 -1.30 12.90
CA LEU A 6 -7.80 -1.69 11.49
C LEU A 6 -8.01 -3.20 11.30
N THR A 7 -7.73 -3.99 12.34
CA THR A 7 -7.81 -5.45 12.31
C THR A 7 -9.19 -5.99 12.70
N ASP A 8 -10.02 -5.18 13.35
CA ASP A 8 -11.39 -5.56 13.69
C ASP A 8 -12.28 -5.57 12.43
N THR A 9 -12.68 -6.77 12.03
CA THR A 9 -13.53 -7.01 10.85
C THR A 9 -15.01 -6.92 11.15
N SER A 10 -15.41 -6.81 12.43
CA SER A 10 -16.81 -6.62 12.82
C SER A 10 -17.32 -5.21 12.58
N ILE A 11 -16.40 -4.24 12.45
CA ILE A 11 -16.72 -2.83 12.24
C ILE A 11 -17.01 -2.58 10.75
N PRO A 12 -18.16 -2.00 10.39
CA PRO A 12 -18.51 -1.76 9.00
C PRO A 12 -17.67 -0.65 8.38
N ILE A 13 -17.34 -0.81 7.10
CA ILE A 13 -16.77 0.25 6.27
C ILE A 13 -17.93 1.14 5.81
N LEU A 14 -17.96 2.39 6.29
CA LEU A 14 -18.98 3.39 5.93
C LEU A 14 -18.71 4.01 4.55
N PHE A 15 -17.44 4.12 4.20
CA PHE A 15 -17.00 4.64 2.90
C PHE A 15 -15.70 3.96 2.48
N PHE A 16 -15.64 3.56 1.22
CA PHE A 16 -14.45 3.05 0.58
C PHE A 16 -14.30 3.72 -0.77
N ASP A 17 -13.09 4.16 -1.08
CA ASP A 17 -12.75 4.58 -2.43
C ASP A 17 -11.27 4.31 -2.71
N GLU A 18 -10.95 4.18 -3.99
CA GLU A 18 -9.61 3.95 -4.49
C GLU A 18 -9.42 4.75 -5.78
N ILE A 19 -8.31 5.49 -5.84
CA ILE A 19 -7.92 6.23 -7.02
C ILE A 19 -6.50 5.85 -7.43
N ILE A 20 -6.33 5.55 -8.72
CA ILE A 20 -5.02 5.44 -9.36
C ILE A 20 -4.61 6.86 -9.76
N LEU A 21 -3.48 7.33 -9.23
CA LEU A 21 -2.95 8.66 -9.54
C LEU A 21 -2.10 8.65 -10.82
N PHE A 22 -1.33 7.58 -11.02
CA PHE A 22 -0.68 7.30 -12.30
C PHE A 22 -0.34 5.81 -12.43
N GLU A 23 -0.21 5.39 -13.67
CA GLU A 23 0.24 4.06 -14.08
C GLU A 23 1.07 4.17 -15.37
N ASP A 24 2.04 3.28 -15.55
CA ASP A 24 2.89 3.20 -16.75
C ASP A 24 3.48 1.79 -16.87
N ASP A 25 3.72 1.32 -18.11
CA ASP A 25 4.31 0.00 -18.41
C ASP A 25 5.83 0.05 -18.61
N LEU A 26 6.44 1.21 -18.35
CA LEU A 26 7.87 1.46 -18.49
C LEU A 26 8.39 1.13 -19.90
N HIS A 27 7.59 1.41 -20.93
CA HIS A 27 7.89 1.05 -22.33
C HIS A 27 8.15 -0.46 -22.47
N ASP A 28 7.23 -1.28 -21.96
CA ASP A 28 7.32 -2.74 -21.91
C ASP A 28 8.49 -3.30 -21.06
N ASN A 29 9.10 -2.50 -20.18
CA ASN A 29 10.17 -2.95 -19.28
C ASN A 29 9.71 -3.20 -17.84
N GLY A 30 8.40 -3.19 -17.60
CA GLY A 30 7.83 -3.52 -16.31
C GLY A 30 6.47 -2.87 -16.10
N GLN A 31 6.24 -2.41 -14.88
CA GLN A 31 4.99 -1.75 -14.52
C GLN A 31 5.20 -0.89 -13.28
N VAL A 32 4.58 0.28 -13.27
CA VAL A 32 4.48 1.14 -12.10
C VAL A 32 3.05 1.58 -11.91
N GLU A 33 2.59 1.58 -10.67
CA GLU A 33 1.30 2.11 -10.26
C GLU A 33 1.47 2.91 -8.98
N PHE A 34 0.89 4.10 -8.93
CA PHE A 34 0.71 4.84 -7.68
C PHE A 34 -0.78 5.03 -7.41
N SER A 35 -1.28 4.35 -6.39
CA SER A 35 -2.69 4.39 -6.00
C SER A 35 -2.87 4.85 -4.55
N VAL A 36 -4.03 5.45 -4.28
CA VAL A 36 -4.45 5.88 -2.95
C VAL A 36 -5.79 5.22 -2.62
N LYS A 37 -5.80 4.44 -1.55
CA LYS A 37 -7.00 3.78 -1.01
C LYS A 37 -7.43 4.47 0.28
N LEU A 38 -8.73 4.77 0.40
CA LEU A 38 -9.35 5.35 1.60
C LEU A 38 -10.41 4.38 2.15
N ARG A 39 -10.35 4.12 3.45
CA ARG A 39 -11.39 3.40 4.21
C ARG A 39 -11.84 4.27 5.37
N VAL A 40 -13.14 4.48 5.51
CA VAL A 40 -13.74 5.18 6.65
C VAL A 40 -14.60 4.20 7.44
N MET A 41 -14.38 4.15 8.74
CA MET A 41 -15.13 3.37 9.73
C MET A 41 -15.68 4.34 10.79
N PRO A 42 -16.65 3.93 11.64
CA PRO A 42 -17.23 4.81 12.66
C PRO A 42 -16.18 5.44 13.60
N SER A 43 -15.14 4.71 13.96
CA SER A 43 -14.13 5.11 14.95
C SER A 43 -12.83 5.64 14.37
N CYS A 44 -12.57 5.41 13.08
CA CYS A 44 -11.34 5.84 12.43
C CYS A 44 -11.44 5.89 10.91
N ALA A 45 -10.49 6.56 10.26
CA ALA A 45 -10.24 6.44 8.83
C ALA A 45 -8.81 5.97 8.57
N TYR A 46 -8.63 5.27 7.45
CA TYR A 46 -7.35 4.75 7.01
C TYR A 46 -7.07 5.12 5.57
N VAL A 47 -5.90 5.70 5.33
CA VAL A 47 -5.41 6.02 3.98
C VAL A 47 -4.15 5.21 3.72
N LEU A 48 -4.09 4.55 2.56
CA LEU A 48 -2.89 3.91 2.05
C LEU A 48 -2.56 4.52 0.69
N ALA A 49 -1.51 5.34 0.63
CA ALA A 49 -0.86 5.70 -0.62
C ALA A 49 0.25 4.68 -0.88
N ARG A 50 0.18 3.96 -2.00
CA ARG A 50 1.13 2.91 -2.36
C ARG A 50 1.66 3.15 -3.76
N LEU A 51 2.97 3.25 -3.86
CA LEU A 51 3.71 3.04 -5.11
C LEU A 51 4.11 1.58 -5.17
N TRP A 52 3.68 0.89 -6.21
CA TRP A 52 4.20 -0.42 -6.59
C TRP A 52 4.97 -0.25 -7.89
N LEU A 53 6.21 -0.73 -7.92
CA LEU A 53 7.10 -0.63 -9.07
C LEU A 53 7.75 -2.00 -9.29
N ARG A 54 7.68 -2.48 -10.53
CA ARG A 54 8.44 -3.61 -11.02
C ARG A 54 9.21 -3.14 -12.25
N VAL A 55 10.51 -3.32 -12.24
CA VAL A 55 11.35 -3.23 -13.43
C VAL A 55 11.81 -4.65 -13.73
N ASP A 56 11.40 -5.18 -14.88
CA ASP A 56 11.54 -6.58 -15.23
C ASP A 56 13.01 -7.01 -15.18
N ASN A 57 13.27 -8.13 -14.49
CA ASN A 57 14.63 -8.66 -14.27
C ASN A 57 15.60 -7.73 -13.50
N VAL A 58 15.11 -6.61 -12.93
CA VAL A 58 15.95 -5.64 -12.21
C VAL A 58 15.55 -5.53 -10.74
N VAL A 59 14.36 -5.04 -10.43
CA VAL A 59 13.95 -4.74 -9.05
C VAL A 59 12.44 -4.69 -8.89
N VAL A 60 11.96 -5.14 -7.74
CA VAL A 60 10.60 -4.87 -7.25
C VAL A 60 10.70 -3.89 -6.08
N ARG A 61 9.89 -2.84 -6.09
CA ARG A 61 9.88 -1.81 -5.06
C ARG A 61 8.46 -1.45 -4.65
N ILE A 62 8.28 -1.26 -3.35
CA ILE A 62 7.05 -0.80 -2.74
C ILE A 62 7.37 0.40 -1.85
N ARG A 63 6.67 1.52 -2.06
CA ARG A 63 6.71 2.67 -1.14
C ARG A 63 5.32 2.97 -0.67
N GLU A 64 5.12 2.90 0.63
CA GLU A 64 3.81 3.08 1.24
C GLU A 64 3.84 4.21 2.26
N THR A 65 2.82 5.05 2.21
CA THR A 65 2.49 5.98 3.28
C THR A 65 1.11 5.60 3.80
N ARG A 66 1.04 5.27 5.08
CA ARG A 66 -0.18 4.91 5.80
C ARG A 66 -0.55 6.04 6.73
N LEU A 67 -1.80 6.47 6.66
CA LEU A 67 -2.39 7.39 7.62
C LEU A 67 -3.51 6.68 8.36
N LEU A 68 -3.45 6.69 9.69
CA LEU A 68 -4.55 6.30 10.55
C LEU A 68 -5.07 7.57 11.21
N VAL A 69 -6.32 7.91 10.96
CA VAL A 69 -7.04 9.00 11.60
C VAL A 69 -7.93 8.41 12.68
N ASP A 70 -7.55 8.60 13.93
CA ASP A 70 -8.32 8.16 15.10
C ASP A 70 -9.32 9.26 15.47
N PHE A 71 -10.62 8.95 15.41
CA PHE A 71 -11.70 9.89 15.74
C PHE A 71 -12.04 9.93 17.24
N PHE A 72 -11.41 9.10 18.09
CA PHE A 72 -11.66 9.13 19.52
C PHE A 72 -11.13 10.42 20.19
N GLY A 73 -11.99 11.06 20.96
CA GLY A 73 -11.69 12.25 21.78
C GLY A 73 -12.20 13.56 21.18
N ILE A 74 -11.81 14.69 21.79
CA ILE A 74 -12.29 16.02 21.40
C ILE A 74 -11.67 16.48 20.06
N LYS A 75 -10.47 15.98 19.71
CA LYS A 75 -9.77 16.29 18.48
C LYS A 75 -9.25 15.02 17.83
N PRO A 76 -9.39 14.86 16.50
CA PRO A 76 -8.87 13.71 15.80
C PRO A 76 -7.34 13.67 15.89
N LYS A 77 -6.78 12.47 16.03
CA LYS A 77 -5.33 12.24 16.01
C LYS A 77 -4.95 11.55 14.71
N ILE A 78 -3.88 12.00 14.08
CA ILE A 78 -3.38 11.41 12.84
C ILE A 78 -2.04 10.75 13.12
N PHE A 79 -1.95 9.46 12.83
CA PHE A 79 -0.71 8.70 12.86
C PHE A 79 -0.24 8.45 11.43
N ARG A 80 1.04 8.74 11.16
CA ARG A 80 1.66 8.49 9.86
C ARG A 80 2.74 7.44 10.00
N ASP A 81 2.68 6.42 9.15
CA ASP A 81 3.71 5.41 8.99
C ASP A 81 4.18 5.39 7.53
N VAL A 82 5.50 5.31 7.33
CA VAL A 82 6.11 5.31 6.00
C VAL A 82 7.00 4.08 5.91
N THR A 83 6.73 3.20 4.95
CA THR A 83 7.49 1.96 4.75
C THR A 83 8.00 1.89 3.34
N TRP A 84 9.30 1.70 3.18
CA TRP A 84 9.95 1.48 1.89
C TRP A 84 10.55 0.09 1.89
N ARG A 85 10.24 -0.68 0.85
CA ARG A 85 10.75 -2.02 0.64
C ARG A 85 11.20 -2.16 -0.80
N GLU A 86 12.32 -2.83 -1.00
CA GLU A 86 12.79 -3.22 -2.32
C GLU A 86 13.48 -4.57 -2.25
N CYS A 87 13.49 -5.27 -3.37
CA CYS A 87 14.18 -6.53 -3.55
C CYS A 87 14.68 -6.60 -4.99
N TYR A 88 15.97 -6.86 -5.17
CA TYR A 88 16.54 -7.04 -6.49
C TYR A 88 16.08 -8.37 -7.07
N TRP A 89 15.95 -8.44 -8.39
CA TRP A 89 15.36 -9.61 -9.05
C TRP A 89 16.07 -10.92 -8.71
N GLY A 90 17.40 -10.89 -8.63
CA GLY A 90 18.22 -12.05 -8.27
C GLY A 90 18.00 -12.57 -6.84
N GLU A 91 17.40 -11.77 -5.96
CA GLU A 91 17.16 -12.11 -4.55
C GLU A 91 15.72 -12.60 -4.31
N LEU A 92 14.81 -12.44 -5.29
CA LEU A 92 13.39 -12.78 -5.15
C LEU A 92 13.18 -14.23 -4.69
N GLY A 93 13.93 -15.17 -5.26
CA GLY A 93 13.84 -16.59 -4.91
C GLY A 93 14.20 -16.88 -3.45
N ALA A 94 15.17 -16.15 -2.88
CA ALA A 94 15.54 -16.29 -1.47
C ALA A 94 14.43 -15.82 -0.51
N HIS A 95 13.54 -14.96 -1.00
CA HIS A 95 12.38 -14.46 -0.27
C HIS A 95 11.08 -15.22 -0.60
N GLY A 96 11.15 -16.29 -1.39
CA GLY A 96 9.96 -17.06 -1.82
C GLY A 96 9.04 -16.28 -2.76
N LEU A 97 9.58 -15.27 -3.45
CA LEU A 97 8.84 -14.45 -4.40
C LEU A 97 8.97 -15.01 -5.84
N PRO A 98 8.01 -14.73 -6.74
CA PRO A 98 8.07 -15.21 -8.12
C PRO A 98 9.30 -14.66 -8.86
N THR A 99 10.01 -15.54 -9.56
CA THR A 99 11.21 -15.19 -10.34
C THR A 99 10.96 -15.12 -11.85
N ASP A 100 9.82 -15.63 -12.33
CA ASP A 100 9.33 -15.43 -13.70
C ASP A 100 8.50 -14.16 -13.75
N VAL A 101 8.84 -13.25 -14.67
CA VAL A 101 8.11 -11.99 -14.92
C VAL A 101 6.63 -12.25 -15.16
N ARG A 102 6.28 -13.35 -15.82
CA ARG A 102 4.88 -13.70 -16.17
C ARG A 102 4.04 -14.13 -14.98
N SER A 103 4.66 -14.36 -13.82
CA SER A 103 3.97 -14.77 -12.59
C SER A 103 3.52 -13.58 -11.72
N TRP A 104 3.84 -12.36 -12.14
CA TRP A 104 3.50 -11.11 -11.46
C TRP A 104 2.24 -10.47 -12.03
#